data_AF-A0A7H8HB45-F1
#
_entry.id   AF-A0A7H8HB45-F1
#
_cell.length_a   1.000
_cell.length_b   1.000
_cell.length_c   1.000
_cell.angle_alpha   90.00
_cell.angle_beta   90.00
_cell.angle_gamma   90.00
#
_symmetry.space_group_name_H-M   'P 1'
#
loop_
_entity.id
_entity.type
_entity.pdbx_description
1 polymer ?
#
loop_
_entity_poly.entity_id
_entity_poly.type
_entity_poly.pdbx_seq_one_letter_code
_entity_poly.pdbx_strand_id
1 'polypeptide(L)'
;MRLSLKKTATTATVLAAMAAAGAIGAPAANAADQPTVQQLMQDCGNKGARDLCVFHPSSGKRTYTPENRISGLVANCSTLAAAHQVSGSHTWGTTKSWSVTASADVEIAEVVKVGVSATYGEAYTDTKTTSAATTVNIPPRAFGWISQRIVNLDLTGTFEIHYGSRKWGHYFWYVNNAHLTGPIKDNSGNVTVAHTRAMTAAERRTYCGS
;
A
#
# COMPACT_ATOMS: atom_id res chain seq x y z
N MET A 1 -29.45 32.10 -74.60
CA MET A 1 -30.02 31.71 -73.29
C MET A 1 -29.03 30.74 -72.62
N ARG A 2 -28.78 30.86 -71.30
CA ARG A 2 -27.92 29.93 -70.51
C ARG A 2 -28.62 28.53 -70.42
N LEU A 3 -28.08 27.36 -70.07
CA LEU A 3 -26.86 26.85 -69.36
C LEU A 3 -26.34 25.60 -70.14
N SER A 4 -25.10 25.07 -70.08
CA SER A 4 -24.05 24.88 -69.06
C SER A 4 -24.07 23.54 -68.27
N LEU A 5 -23.18 22.63 -68.70
CA LEU A 5 -22.27 21.74 -67.92
C LEU A 5 -22.71 20.41 -67.23
N LYS A 6 -22.10 19.29 -67.65
CA LYS A 6 -21.26 18.27 -66.91
C LYS A 6 -21.39 16.86 -67.55
N LYS A 7 -20.33 16.21 -68.08
CA LYS A 7 -19.16 15.53 -67.45
C LYS A 7 -19.47 14.23 -66.69
N THR A 8 -18.97 13.09 -67.20
CA THR A 8 -18.18 12.05 -66.48
C THR A 8 -17.53 11.06 -67.48
N ALA A 9 -16.47 10.35 -67.09
CA ALA A 9 -15.67 9.46 -67.97
C ALA A 9 -15.12 8.21 -67.24
N THR A 10 -14.86 7.15 -68.01
CA THR A 10 -14.40 5.79 -67.61
C THR A 10 -14.01 5.02 -68.90
N THR A 11 -13.13 4.00 -69.00
CA THR A 11 -12.27 3.23 -68.06
C THR A 11 -11.04 2.64 -68.83
N ALA A 12 -10.16 1.91 -68.14
CA ALA A 12 -9.17 0.90 -68.63
C ALA A 12 -7.79 1.43 -69.08
N THR A 13 -6.66 0.72 -68.93
CA THR A 13 -6.42 -0.75 -68.88
C THR A 13 -5.20 -1.12 -68.01
N VAL A 14 -5.03 -2.41 -67.65
CA VAL A 14 -3.95 -2.98 -66.81
C VAL A 14 -2.75 -3.48 -67.64
N LEU A 15 -1.52 -3.41 -67.10
CA LEU A 15 -0.50 -4.46 -67.27
C LEU A 15 0.51 -4.47 -66.09
N ALA A 16 1.13 -5.62 -65.80
CA ALA A 16 1.88 -5.88 -64.56
C ALA A 16 3.38 -6.11 -64.77
N ALA A 17 4.18 -5.95 -63.71
CA ALA A 17 5.53 -6.50 -63.60
C ALA A 17 5.78 -6.97 -62.15
N MET A 18 6.14 -8.25 -61.98
CA MET A 18 6.54 -8.83 -60.70
C MET A 18 8.04 -8.62 -60.45
N ALA A 19 8.41 -8.25 -59.22
CA ALA A 19 9.76 -8.42 -58.71
C ALA A 19 9.68 -8.95 -57.28
N ALA A 20 9.98 -10.24 -57.08
CA ALA A 20 10.07 -10.85 -55.77
C ALA A 20 11.53 -10.83 -55.30
N ALA A 21 11.81 -10.20 -54.15
CA ALA A 21 13.10 -10.31 -53.48
C ALA A 21 12.97 -10.05 -51.97
N GLY A 22 13.32 -11.06 -51.16
CA GLY A 22 13.87 -10.85 -49.82
C GLY A 22 12.94 -10.25 -48.75
N ALA A 23 11.81 -10.90 -48.46
CA ALA A 23 11.24 -10.77 -47.11
C ALA A 23 12.21 -11.45 -46.12
N ILE A 24 13.18 -10.70 -45.60
CA ILE A 24 13.94 -11.11 -44.42
C ILE A 24 12.91 -11.23 -43.30
N GLY A 25 12.55 -12.47 -42.96
CA GLY A 25 11.73 -12.74 -41.79
C GLY A 25 12.49 -12.25 -40.56
N ALA A 26 12.15 -11.05 -40.09
CA ALA A 26 12.55 -10.61 -38.76
C ALA A 26 12.13 -11.73 -37.80
N PRO A 27 13.04 -12.26 -36.96
CA PRO A 27 12.66 -13.28 -36.00
C PRO A 27 11.50 -12.70 -35.18
N ALA A 28 10.36 -13.40 -35.19
CA ALA A 28 9.23 -13.00 -34.38
C ALA A 28 9.74 -12.82 -32.96
N ALA A 29 9.62 -11.60 -32.43
CA ALA A 29 9.98 -11.32 -31.07
C ALA A 29 9.02 -12.12 -30.19
N ASN A 30 9.45 -13.33 -29.80
CA ASN A 30 8.74 -14.12 -28.81
C ASN A 30 8.54 -13.21 -27.61
N ALA A 31 7.28 -12.92 -27.31
CA ALA A 31 6.93 -12.17 -26.12
C ALA A 31 7.32 -13.04 -24.92
N ALA A 32 8.54 -12.85 -24.42
CA ALA A 32 8.96 -13.42 -23.15
C ALA A 32 7.96 -12.93 -22.11
N ASP A 33 7.38 -13.88 -21.35
CA ASP A 33 6.35 -13.59 -20.36
C ASP A 33 6.82 -12.43 -19.47
N GLN A 34 6.13 -11.30 -19.57
CA GLN A 34 6.47 -10.11 -18.79
C GLN A 34 6.29 -10.44 -17.31
N PRO A 35 7.24 -10.05 -16.43
CA PRO A 35 7.13 -10.35 -15.02
C PRO A 35 5.93 -9.62 -14.41
N THR A 36 5.23 -10.31 -13.53
CA THR A 36 4.25 -9.67 -12.65
C THR A 36 4.95 -8.74 -11.66
N VAL A 37 4.23 -7.72 -11.18
CA VAL A 37 4.70 -6.86 -10.08
C VAL A 37 5.10 -7.70 -8.86
N GLN A 38 4.35 -8.77 -8.56
CA GLN A 38 4.68 -9.67 -7.45
C GLN A 38 6.04 -10.36 -7.63
N GLN A 39 6.38 -10.84 -8.83
CA GLN A 39 7.70 -11.42 -9.11
C GLN A 39 8.82 -10.38 -8.97
N LEU A 40 8.62 -9.17 -9.51
CA LEU A 40 9.59 -8.07 -9.38
C LEU A 40 9.81 -7.67 -7.92
N MET A 41 8.75 -7.57 -7.12
CA MET A 41 8.88 -7.24 -5.70
C MET A 41 9.48 -8.40 -4.89
N GLN A 42 9.19 -9.65 -5.25
CA GLN A 42 9.83 -10.83 -4.63
C GLN A 42 11.34 -10.87 -4.92
N ASP A 43 11.77 -10.50 -6.14
CA ASP A 43 13.18 -10.33 -6.48
C ASP A 43 13.79 -9.13 -5.75
N CYS A 44 13.11 -7.98 -5.70
CA CYS A 44 13.58 -6.81 -4.96
C CYS A 44 13.89 -7.15 -3.49
N GLY A 45 13.03 -7.91 -2.83
CA GLY A 45 13.22 -8.43 -1.47
C GLY A 45 14.17 -9.63 -1.34
N ASN A 46 14.77 -10.10 -2.43
CA ASN A 46 15.78 -11.15 -2.41
C ASN A 46 17.12 -10.63 -2.94
N LYS A 47 18.03 -10.25 -2.02
CA LYS A 47 19.39 -9.77 -2.35
C LYS A 47 20.20 -10.72 -3.25
N GLY A 48 19.86 -12.01 -3.33
CA GLY A 48 20.51 -12.97 -4.23
C GLY A 48 19.91 -13.06 -5.64
N ALA A 49 18.77 -12.43 -5.90
CA ALA A 49 18.07 -12.49 -7.19
C ALA A 49 18.34 -11.30 -8.11
N ARG A 50 18.97 -10.23 -7.60
CA ARG A 50 19.14 -8.92 -8.25
C ARG A 50 20.31 -8.16 -7.64
N ASP A 51 20.95 -7.30 -8.44
CA ASP A 51 22.12 -6.51 -8.04
C ASP A 51 21.69 -5.27 -7.25
N LEU A 52 20.60 -4.61 -7.68
CA LEU A 52 20.09 -3.37 -7.09
C LEU A 52 18.57 -3.41 -6.99
N CYS A 53 18.03 -2.93 -5.87
CA CYS A 53 16.65 -2.46 -5.77
C CYS A 53 16.67 -1.18 -4.93
N VAL A 54 16.15 -0.09 -5.48
CA VAL A 54 16.00 1.20 -4.79
C VAL A 54 14.56 1.65 -4.91
N PHE A 55 14.03 2.24 -3.83
CA PHE A 55 12.73 2.91 -3.85
C PHE A 55 12.92 4.42 -4.00
N HIS A 56 12.36 4.98 -5.06
CA HIS A 56 12.32 6.40 -5.35
C HIS A 56 10.92 6.94 -5.03
N PRO A 57 10.66 7.51 -3.84
CA PRO A 57 9.37 8.09 -3.52
C PRO A 57 9.11 9.36 -4.36
N SER A 58 7.93 9.42 -4.99
CA SER A 58 7.48 10.57 -5.78
C SER A 58 6.51 11.47 -5.00
N SER A 59 5.79 10.93 -4.02
CA SER A 59 4.94 11.69 -3.11
C SER A 59 4.87 11.04 -1.73
N GLY A 60 4.89 11.87 -0.68
CA GLY A 60 4.67 11.46 0.70
C GLY A 60 3.71 12.43 1.39
N LYS A 61 2.64 11.92 1.99
CA LYS A 61 1.63 12.72 2.71
C LYS A 61 1.37 12.13 4.09
N ARG A 62 1.41 12.96 5.13
CA ARG A 62 0.98 12.53 6.48
C ARG A 62 -0.54 12.31 6.49
N THR A 63 -0.95 11.12 6.90
CA THR A 63 -2.36 10.70 7.03
C THR A 63 -2.60 10.11 8.42
N TYR A 64 -3.86 9.86 8.78
CA TYR A 64 -4.20 9.13 9.99
C TYR A 64 -4.70 7.74 9.64
N THR A 65 -4.33 6.76 10.46
CA THR A 65 -4.99 5.45 10.42
C THR A 65 -6.51 5.58 10.67
N PRO A 66 -7.29 4.58 10.23
CA PRO A 66 -8.55 4.26 10.89
C PRO A 66 -8.35 4.15 12.40
N GLU A 67 -9.40 4.42 13.15
CA GLU A 67 -9.40 4.25 14.59
C GLU A 67 -9.43 2.76 14.93
N ASN A 68 -8.51 2.33 15.82
CA ASN A 68 -8.46 0.94 16.27
C ASN A 68 -8.47 0.86 17.80
N ARG A 69 -9.19 -0.12 18.36
CA ARG A 69 -9.24 -0.33 19.82
C ARG A 69 -7.90 -0.92 20.28
N ILE A 70 -7.25 -0.24 21.22
CA ILE A 70 -5.93 -0.66 21.73
C ILE A 70 -6.00 -1.31 23.13
N SER A 71 -7.13 -1.22 23.82
CA SER A 71 -7.36 -1.84 25.13
C SER A 71 -8.37 -3.00 25.11
N GLY A 72 -8.41 -3.75 26.20
CA GLY A 72 -9.59 -4.55 26.55
C GLY A 72 -10.81 -3.68 26.89
N LEU A 73 -11.94 -4.33 27.14
CA LEU A 73 -13.13 -3.70 27.73
C LEU A 73 -12.98 -3.69 29.27
N VAL A 74 -13.19 -2.55 29.90
CA VAL A 74 -13.26 -2.40 31.35
C VAL A 74 -14.72 -2.29 31.77
N ALA A 75 -15.16 -3.16 32.68
CA ALA A 75 -16.55 -3.26 33.12
C ALA A 75 -16.80 -2.38 34.36
N ASN A 76 -17.77 -1.45 34.28
CA ASN A 76 -18.36 -0.86 35.49
C ASN A 76 -19.63 -1.64 35.86
N CYS A 77 -19.48 -2.57 36.79
CA CYS A 77 -20.58 -3.39 37.31
C CYS A 77 -21.40 -2.72 38.43
N SER A 78 -21.05 -1.49 38.83
CA SER A 78 -21.80 -0.76 39.86
C SER A 78 -23.08 -0.11 39.32
N THR A 79 -23.88 0.45 40.22
CA THR A 79 -25.06 1.28 39.91
C THR A 79 -24.71 2.77 39.76
N LEU A 80 -23.44 3.16 39.91
CA LEU A 80 -22.95 4.54 39.82
C LEU A 80 -21.96 4.68 38.66
N ALA A 81 -21.71 5.90 38.20
CA ALA A 81 -20.60 6.16 37.28
C ALA A 81 -19.27 6.05 38.04
N ALA A 82 -18.23 5.53 37.40
CA ALA A 82 -16.91 5.35 38.00
C ALA A 82 -15.81 5.77 37.02
N ALA A 83 -14.78 6.43 37.56
CA ALA A 83 -13.56 6.76 36.81
C ALA A 83 -12.62 5.56 36.85
N HIS A 84 -12.26 5.02 35.68
CA HIS A 84 -11.31 3.91 35.55
C HIS A 84 -10.10 4.33 34.73
N GLN A 85 -8.89 4.03 35.19
CA GLN A 85 -7.72 4.08 34.32
C GLN A 85 -7.80 2.95 33.32
N VAL A 86 -7.84 3.27 32.02
CA VAL A 86 -7.82 2.30 30.93
C VAL A 86 -6.52 2.46 30.16
N SER A 87 -5.78 1.37 29.97
CA SER A 87 -4.55 1.34 29.20
C SER A 87 -4.59 0.25 28.13
N GLY A 88 -3.72 0.39 27.13
CA GLY A 88 -3.66 -0.53 26.00
C GLY A 88 -2.45 -0.29 25.10
N SER A 89 -2.21 -1.23 24.19
CA SER A 89 -1.12 -1.19 23.22
C SER A 89 -1.53 -1.88 21.92
N HIS A 90 -1.03 -1.36 20.80
CA HIS A 90 -1.29 -1.94 19.48
C HIS A 90 -0.08 -1.81 18.56
N THR A 91 0.14 -2.81 17.71
CA THR A 91 1.19 -2.82 16.70
C THR A 91 0.59 -2.51 15.35
N TRP A 92 0.97 -1.35 14.80
CA TRP A 92 0.61 -0.88 13.47
C TRP A 92 1.66 -1.39 12.48
N GLY A 93 1.22 -1.76 11.27
CA GLY A 93 2.09 -2.20 10.18
C GLY A 93 1.80 -1.47 8.88
N THR A 94 2.71 -1.58 7.91
CA THR A 94 2.54 -1.02 6.58
C THR A 94 1.57 -1.83 5.73
N THR A 95 0.68 -1.13 5.01
CA THR A 95 -0.12 -1.69 3.91
C THR A 95 0.53 -1.36 2.56
N LYS A 96 0.58 -2.30 1.62
CA LYS A 96 1.32 -2.21 0.34
C LYS A 96 0.38 -2.62 -0.81
N SER A 97 0.57 -2.10 -2.02
CA SER A 97 -0.23 -2.49 -3.21
C SER A 97 0.19 -3.82 -3.85
N TRP A 98 1.11 -4.56 -3.23
CA TRP A 98 1.60 -5.88 -3.61
C TRP A 98 1.74 -6.78 -2.38
N SER A 99 1.97 -8.07 -2.60
CA SER A 99 2.23 -9.06 -1.55
C SER A 99 3.44 -9.93 -1.92
N VAL A 100 4.29 -10.24 -0.95
CA VAL A 100 5.53 -11.03 -1.08
C VAL A 100 5.70 -11.95 0.13
N THR A 101 6.69 -12.83 0.12
CA THR A 101 7.04 -13.60 1.33
C THR A 101 7.52 -12.68 2.46
N ALA A 102 7.26 -13.04 3.72
CA ALA A 102 7.64 -12.21 4.88
C ALA A 102 9.14 -11.87 4.93
N SER A 103 10.02 -12.77 4.51
CA SER A 103 11.46 -12.51 4.38
C SER A 103 11.79 -11.42 3.36
N ALA A 104 11.14 -11.45 2.19
CA ALA A 104 11.28 -10.42 1.17
C ALA A 104 10.67 -9.09 1.62
N ASP A 105 9.62 -9.13 2.43
CA ASP A 105 8.97 -7.92 2.94
C ASP A 105 9.85 -7.14 3.93
N VAL A 106 10.63 -7.84 4.78
CA VAL A 106 11.65 -7.21 5.66
C VAL A 106 12.73 -6.51 4.84
N GLU A 107 13.22 -7.15 3.78
CA GLU A 107 14.23 -6.59 2.88
C GLU A 107 13.69 -5.37 2.10
N ILE A 108 12.45 -5.43 1.62
CA ILE A 108 11.76 -4.29 0.98
C ILE A 108 11.55 -3.14 1.98
N ALA A 109 11.23 -3.44 3.24
CA ALA A 109 11.08 -2.43 4.29
C ALA A 109 12.37 -1.63 4.53
N GLU A 110 13.55 -2.27 4.44
CA GLU A 110 14.83 -1.56 4.49
C GLU A 110 15.02 -0.63 3.28
N VAL A 111 14.76 -1.13 2.06
CA VAL A 111 14.85 -0.35 0.81
C VAL A 111 13.94 0.88 0.85
N VAL A 112 12.68 0.71 1.25
CA VAL A 112 11.71 1.81 1.40
C VAL A 112 12.20 2.83 2.42
N LYS A 113 12.62 2.38 3.61
CA LYS A 113 13.09 3.25 4.69
C LYS A 113 14.28 4.11 4.25
N VAL A 114 15.24 3.54 3.51
CA VAL A 114 16.37 4.31 2.96
C VAL A 114 15.89 5.38 1.98
N GLY A 115 15.05 5.04 1.01
CA GLY A 115 14.51 6.01 0.05
C GLY A 115 13.70 7.13 0.71
N VAL A 116 12.80 6.78 1.63
CA VAL A 116 11.95 7.74 2.36
C VAL A 116 12.76 8.69 3.24
N SER A 117 13.76 8.17 3.99
CA SER A 117 14.63 9.03 4.80
C SER A 117 15.55 9.90 3.94
N ALA A 118 15.99 9.44 2.76
CA ALA A 118 16.79 10.25 1.84
C ALA A 118 15.99 11.41 1.22
N THR A 119 14.71 11.19 0.88
CA THR A 119 13.87 12.23 0.23
C THR A 119 13.19 13.19 1.19
N TYR A 120 12.70 12.71 2.35
CA TYR A 120 11.88 13.53 3.25
C TYR A 120 12.53 13.81 4.61
N GLY A 121 13.66 13.17 4.95
CA GLY A 121 14.21 13.18 6.31
C GLY A 121 13.30 12.49 7.35
N GLU A 122 12.18 11.92 6.90
CA GLU A 122 11.16 11.34 7.76
C GLU A 122 11.59 9.98 8.30
N ALA A 123 11.29 9.75 9.57
CA ALA A 123 11.58 8.52 10.27
C ALA A 123 10.47 7.49 10.02
N TYR A 124 10.31 7.04 8.77
CA TYR A 124 9.41 5.95 8.42
C TYR A 124 9.84 4.63 9.09
N THR A 125 8.88 3.78 9.40
CA THR A 125 9.09 2.42 9.91
C THR A 125 8.01 1.49 9.38
N ASP A 126 8.34 0.23 9.11
CA ASP A 126 7.39 -0.73 8.55
C ASP A 126 6.41 -1.27 9.60
N THR A 127 6.85 -1.34 10.86
CA THR A 127 5.99 -1.59 12.00
C THR A 127 6.26 -0.61 13.14
N LYS A 128 5.25 -0.38 13.98
CA LYS A 128 5.32 0.48 15.16
C LYS A 128 4.35 0.01 16.23
N THR A 129 4.86 -0.31 17.42
CA THR A 129 4.01 -0.51 18.59
C THR A 129 3.79 0.82 19.31
N THR A 130 2.53 1.16 19.58
CA THR A 130 2.16 2.30 20.43
C THR A 130 1.41 1.83 21.66
N SER A 131 1.50 2.60 22.74
CA SER A 131 0.77 2.40 23.99
C SER A 131 0.17 3.71 24.47
N ALA A 132 -1.00 3.66 25.09
CA ALA A 132 -1.60 4.80 25.75
C ALA A 132 -2.36 4.38 27.01
N ALA A 133 -2.61 5.33 27.89
CA ALA A 133 -3.49 5.18 29.03
C ALA A 133 -4.25 6.50 29.27
N THR A 134 -5.53 6.42 29.64
CA THR A 134 -6.31 7.59 30.06
C THR A 134 -7.39 7.19 31.06
N THR A 135 -7.91 8.17 31.79
CA THR A 135 -9.07 8.00 32.68
C THR A 135 -10.35 8.02 31.84
N VAL A 136 -11.16 6.97 31.94
CA VAL A 136 -12.47 6.88 31.31
C VAL A 136 -13.54 6.90 32.40
N ASN A 137 -14.48 7.84 32.30
CA ASN A 137 -15.67 7.89 33.15
C ASN A 137 -16.71 6.91 32.58
N ILE A 138 -16.78 5.71 33.16
CA ILE A 138 -17.64 4.62 32.68
C ILE A 138 -19.00 4.72 33.40
N PRO A 139 -20.13 4.86 32.68
CA PRO A 139 -21.47 4.88 33.27
C PRO A 139 -21.82 3.60 34.06
N PRO A 140 -22.88 3.62 34.88
CA PRO A 140 -23.41 2.41 35.50
C PRO A 140 -23.68 1.32 34.47
N ARG A 141 -23.27 0.07 34.76
CA ARG A 141 -23.54 -1.11 33.91
C ARG A 141 -23.11 -0.93 32.45
N ALA A 142 -21.96 -0.30 32.26
CA ALA A 142 -21.36 -0.02 30.95
C ALA A 142 -19.93 -0.58 30.85
N PHE A 143 -19.47 -0.80 29.61
CA PHE A 143 -18.05 -0.98 29.32
C PHE A 143 -17.42 0.36 28.96
N GLY A 144 -16.15 0.53 29.30
CA GLY A 144 -15.25 1.55 28.75
C GLY A 144 -14.06 0.91 28.04
N TRP A 145 -13.52 1.58 27.03
CA TRP A 145 -12.28 1.20 26.36
C TRP A 145 -11.60 2.43 25.75
N ILE A 146 -10.36 2.26 25.31
CA ILE A 146 -9.64 3.27 24.53
C ILE A 146 -9.30 2.74 23.15
N SER A 147 -9.37 3.64 22.18
CA SER A 147 -8.92 3.44 20.82
C SER A 147 -7.88 4.50 20.46
N GLN A 148 -7.17 4.29 19.36
CA GLN A 148 -6.14 5.21 18.90
C GLN A 148 -6.17 5.34 17.38
N ARG A 149 -5.77 6.51 16.90
CA ARG A 149 -5.36 6.79 15.52
C ARG A 149 -3.93 7.27 15.56
N ILE A 150 -3.07 6.70 14.74
CA ILE A 150 -1.67 7.15 14.62
C ILE A 150 -1.45 7.88 13.31
N VAL A 151 -0.39 8.68 13.25
CA VAL A 151 0.07 9.29 12.01
C VAL A 151 0.82 8.24 11.18
N ASN A 152 0.41 8.07 9.92
CA ASN A 152 1.11 7.32 8.89
C ASN A 152 1.69 8.29 7.85
N LEU A 153 2.68 7.81 7.10
CA LEU A 153 3.10 8.39 5.84
C LEU A 153 2.50 7.56 4.70
N ASP A 154 1.70 8.21 3.87
CA ASP A 154 1.09 7.67 2.68
C ASP A 154 1.99 8.00 1.48
N LEU A 155 2.48 6.97 0.79
CA LEU A 155 3.58 7.06 -0.15
C LEU A 155 3.21 6.46 -1.51
N THR A 156 3.60 7.19 -2.56
CA THR A 156 3.69 6.67 -3.92
C THR A 156 5.12 6.83 -4.41
N GLY A 157 5.61 5.88 -5.20
CA GLY A 157 6.93 5.97 -5.83
C GLY A 157 7.16 4.91 -6.89
N THR A 158 8.42 4.75 -7.26
CA THR A 158 8.89 3.72 -8.20
C THR A 158 9.98 2.88 -7.55
N PHE A 159 9.89 1.56 -7.66
CA PHE A 159 11.06 0.69 -7.42
C PHE A 159 11.83 0.51 -8.73
N GLU A 160 13.13 0.74 -8.68
CA GLU A 160 14.11 0.48 -9.74
C GLU A 160 14.89 -0.79 -9.38
N ILE A 161 14.88 -1.81 -10.26
CA ILE A 161 15.46 -3.14 -9.99
C ILE A 161 16.43 -3.51 -11.11
N HIS A 162 17.70 -3.77 -10.77
CA HIS A 162 18.75 -4.17 -11.72
C HIS A 162 19.22 -5.60 -11.49
N TYR A 163 19.53 -6.30 -12.59
CA TYR A 163 20.01 -7.68 -12.61
C TYR A 163 21.35 -7.73 -13.35
N GLY A 164 22.34 -8.48 -12.85
CA GLY A 164 23.63 -8.67 -13.53
C GLY A 164 23.55 -9.46 -14.85
N SER A 165 22.41 -10.11 -15.12
CA SER A 165 22.10 -10.77 -16.39
C SER A 165 20.66 -10.45 -16.80
N ARG A 166 20.34 -10.53 -18.10
CA ARG A 166 18.97 -10.25 -18.59
C ARG A 166 17.96 -11.21 -17.97
N LYS A 167 17.00 -10.68 -17.22
CA LYS A 167 15.84 -11.42 -16.71
C LYS A 167 14.58 -10.93 -17.41
N TRP A 168 13.79 -11.86 -17.96
CA TRP A 168 12.66 -11.55 -18.85
C TRP A 168 13.05 -10.63 -20.04
N GLY A 169 14.28 -10.76 -20.53
CA GLY A 169 14.81 -9.99 -21.66
C GLY A 169 15.46 -8.63 -21.32
N HIS A 170 15.28 -8.12 -20.10
CA HIS A 170 15.78 -6.79 -19.68
C HIS A 170 16.78 -6.89 -18.52
N TYR A 171 17.69 -5.93 -18.43
CA TYR A 171 18.60 -5.77 -17.27
C TYR A 171 17.96 -4.95 -16.14
N PHE A 172 17.07 -4.02 -16.48
CA PHE A 172 16.49 -3.04 -15.57
C PHE A 172 14.97 -3.11 -15.66
N TRP A 173 14.31 -3.09 -14.50
CA TRP A 173 12.86 -3.17 -14.35
C TRP A 173 12.36 -2.08 -13.40
N TYR A 174 11.18 -1.53 -13.69
CA TYR A 174 10.59 -0.45 -12.90
C TYR A 174 9.16 -0.81 -12.48
N VAL A 175 8.92 -0.84 -11.16
CA VAL A 175 7.56 -0.96 -10.60
C VAL A 175 7.08 0.45 -10.29
N ASN A 176 6.41 1.07 -11.27
CA ASN A 176 5.86 2.43 -11.16
C ASN A 176 4.55 2.45 -10.38
N ASN A 177 4.24 3.60 -9.77
CA ASN A 177 3.03 3.82 -8.95
C ASN A 177 2.90 2.79 -7.82
N ALA A 178 4.04 2.34 -7.28
CA ALA A 178 4.08 1.51 -6.10
C ALA A 178 3.54 2.32 -4.91
N HIS A 179 2.44 1.85 -4.33
CA HIS A 179 1.74 2.53 -3.24
C HIS A 179 1.93 1.78 -1.93
N LEU A 180 2.28 2.49 -0.87
CA LEU A 180 2.35 1.95 0.47
C LEU A 180 1.99 3.01 1.53
N THR A 181 1.42 2.59 2.64
CA THR A 181 1.05 3.46 3.74
C THR A 181 1.55 2.83 5.03
N GLY A 182 2.44 3.51 5.76
CA GLY A 182 3.07 2.94 6.96
C GLY A 182 3.35 3.97 8.06
N PRO A 183 3.58 3.52 9.31
CA PRO A 183 3.74 4.40 10.45
C PRO A 183 5.00 5.29 10.38
N ILE A 184 4.89 6.55 10.84
CA ILE A 184 6.06 7.36 11.20
C ILE A 184 6.49 7.01 12.64
N LYS A 185 7.79 6.98 12.94
CA LYS A 185 8.29 6.62 14.29
C LYS A 185 7.85 7.60 15.38
N ASP A 186 7.75 8.89 15.06
CA ASP A 186 7.29 9.91 16.00
C ASP A 186 5.85 9.66 16.46
N ASN A 187 5.57 9.86 17.75
CA ASN A 187 4.23 9.74 18.34
C ASN A 187 3.45 11.07 18.33
N SER A 188 4.09 12.18 17.96
CA SER A 188 3.43 13.48 17.83
C SER A 188 2.24 13.41 16.87
N GLY A 189 1.09 13.88 17.33
CA GLY A 189 -0.17 13.85 16.59
C GLY A 189 -1.01 12.58 16.80
N ASN A 190 -0.50 11.51 17.41
CA ASN A 190 -1.33 10.34 17.74
C ASN A 190 -2.53 10.74 18.61
N VAL A 191 -3.74 10.36 18.21
CA VAL A 191 -4.99 10.69 18.91
C VAL A 191 -5.50 9.46 19.65
N THR A 192 -5.69 9.56 20.97
CA THR A 192 -6.32 8.52 21.78
C THR A 192 -7.74 8.94 22.13
N VAL A 193 -8.72 8.07 21.88
CA VAL A 193 -10.15 8.35 22.11
C VAL A 193 -10.68 7.41 23.20
N ALA A 194 -11.42 7.96 24.14
CA ALA A 194 -12.12 7.21 25.19
C ALA A 194 -13.55 6.91 24.75
N HIS A 195 -13.97 5.66 24.92
CA HIS A 195 -15.31 5.20 24.53
C HIS A 195 -16.01 4.53 25.69
N THR A 196 -17.34 4.58 25.67
CA THR A 196 -18.20 3.76 26.53
C THR A 196 -19.40 3.22 25.76
N ARG A 197 -19.98 2.13 26.25
CA ARG A 197 -21.31 1.64 25.83
C ARG A 197 -22.01 0.92 26.96
N ALA A 198 -23.33 0.94 26.99
CA ALA A 198 -24.11 0.10 27.89
C ALA A 198 -23.82 -1.40 27.65
N MET A 199 -23.81 -2.19 28.73
CA MET A 199 -23.83 -3.64 28.63
C MET A 199 -25.22 -4.15 28.28
N THR A 200 -25.29 -5.16 27.42
CA THR A 200 -26.52 -5.96 27.25
C THR A 200 -26.81 -6.78 28.52
N ALA A 201 -28.05 -7.23 28.69
CA ALA A 201 -28.42 -8.07 29.84
C ALA A 201 -27.63 -9.39 29.92
N ALA A 202 -27.21 -9.95 28.78
CA ALA A 202 -26.33 -11.12 28.75
C ALA A 202 -24.92 -10.78 29.26
N GLU A 203 -24.35 -9.67 28.78
CA GLU A 203 -23.02 -9.20 29.24
C GLU A 203 -23.02 -8.87 30.74
N ARG A 204 -24.09 -8.26 31.30
CA ARG A 204 -24.16 -8.02 32.75
C ARG A 204 -24.14 -9.32 33.56
N ARG A 205 -24.84 -10.37 33.11
CA ARG A 205 -24.76 -11.70 33.75
C ARG A 205 -23.34 -12.28 33.65
N THR A 206 -22.71 -12.22 32.48
CA THR A 206 -21.36 -12.78 32.25
C THR A 206 -20.26 -12.04 33.02
N TYR A 207 -20.28 -10.70 33.02
CA TYR A 207 -19.17 -9.88 33.54
C TYR A 207 -19.43 -9.31 34.95
N CYS A 208 -20.68 -9.26 35.41
CA CYS A 208 -21.06 -8.72 36.72
C CYS A 208 -21.80 -9.72 37.63
N GLY A 209 -22.11 -10.93 37.14
CA GLY A 209 -22.87 -11.92 37.90
C GLY A 209 -24.34 -11.57 38.16
N SER A 210 -24.89 -10.58 37.43
CA SER A 210 -26.27 -10.04 37.64
C SER A 210 -26.91 -9.54 36.34
#